data_AF-A0A4R2CK34-F1
#
_entry.id   AF-A0A4R2CK34-F1
#
_cell.length_a   1.000
_cell.length_b   1.000
_cell.length_c   1.000
_cell.angle_alpha   90.00
_cell.angle_beta   90.00
_cell.angle_gamma   90.00
#
_symmetry.space_group_name_H-M   'P 1'
#
loop_
_entity.id
_entity.type
_entity.pdbx_description
1 polymer ?
#
loop_
_entity_poly.entity_id
_entity_poly.type
_entity_poly.pdbx_seq_one_letter_code
_entity_poly.pdbx_strand_id
1 'polypeptide(L)'
;MFGDADLVYQVGPDQLKESIVLASAPADPTYRFSLKLAGVKAVPQQPDGSIVFSPQGGVGRPLFTMPRLFMTDARDDAASPYGKAFSDKVTQTVTQRGANIDITVSADAGWLNSADRQFPVVIDPTIAIEPAPEQAQDAMVDSGAPTTNCGGITGLYAGTTASAKRRSLLKFDLSSVPPGTPIDAAQLKLYFDQSFQTNANAVQLEVRQAALPWTESTVNWNSPVNGALGTLGYNMACVDDSYTSKTSMVGA
;
A
#
# COMPACT_ATOMS: atom_id res chain seq x y z
N MET A 1 29.55 1.02 5.58
CA MET A 1 29.65 -0.41 5.96
C MET A 1 28.62 -0.63 7.04
N PHE A 2 27.76 -1.65 6.90
CA PHE A 2 26.64 -1.91 7.81
C PHE A 2 27.05 -2.63 9.12
N GLY A 3 28.35 -2.87 9.37
CA GLY A 3 28.81 -3.54 10.59
C GLY A 3 28.20 -4.94 10.71
N ASP A 4 27.65 -5.25 11.90
CA ASP A 4 26.95 -6.51 12.21
C ASP A 4 25.45 -6.47 11.82
N ALA A 5 25.01 -5.45 11.08
CA ALA A 5 23.66 -5.35 10.57
C ALA A 5 23.56 -5.92 9.15
N ASP A 6 22.54 -6.73 8.91
CA ASP A 6 22.21 -7.25 7.59
C ASP A 6 21.22 -6.32 6.90
N LEU A 7 21.42 -6.08 5.61
CA LEU A 7 20.47 -5.36 4.78
C LEU A 7 19.71 -6.37 3.91
N VAL A 8 18.42 -6.50 4.18
CA VAL A 8 17.52 -7.39 3.45
C VAL A 8 16.70 -6.57 2.47
N TYR A 9 16.72 -6.97 1.20
CA TYR A 9 15.93 -6.37 0.14
C TYR A 9 14.75 -7.27 -0.18
N GLN A 10 13.56 -6.71 -0.13
CA GLN A 10 12.33 -7.31 -0.61
C GLN A 10 11.75 -6.40 -1.69
N VAL A 11 11.84 -6.85 -2.94
CA VAL A 11 11.25 -6.13 -4.07
C VAL A 11 9.80 -6.55 -4.19
N GLY A 12 8.89 -5.61 -3.94
CA GLY A 12 7.46 -5.72 -4.17
C GLY A 12 7.01 -4.97 -5.44
N PRO A 13 5.73 -5.09 -5.81
CA PRO A 13 5.18 -4.54 -7.07
C PRO A 13 5.32 -3.03 -7.25
N ASP A 14 5.22 -2.35 -6.12
CA ASP A 14 5.13 -0.92 -5.95
C ASP A 14 6.01 -0.47 -4.77
N GLN A 15 6.90 -1.33 -4.29
CA GLN A 15 7.76 -0.99 -3.16
C GLN A 15 9.09 -1.69 -3.24
N LEU A 16 10.15 -0.92 -2.98
CA LEU A 16 11.40 -1.50 -2.53
C LEU A 16 11.34 -1.48 -1.01
N LYS A 17 11.14 -2.66 -0.41
CA LYS A 17 11.26 -2.81 1.02
C LYS A 17 12.72 -3.12 1.31
N GLU A 18 13.39 -2.16 1.95
CA GLU A 18 14.69 -2.39 2.55
C GLU A 18 14.45 -2.66 4.04
N SER A 19 15.17 -3.59 4.63
CA SER A 19 15.07 -3.88 6.06
C SER A 19 16.46 -4.02 6.63
N ILE A 20 16.77 -3.24 7.66
CA ILE A 20 18.02 -3.37 8.39
C ILE A 20 17.75 -4.32 9.55
N VAL A 21 18.36 -5.50 9.51
CA VAL A 21 18.24 -6.53 10.53
C VAL A 21 19.45 -6.46 11.45
N LEU A 22 19.19 -6.27 12.73
CA LEU A 22 20.20 -6.22 13.78
C LEU A 22 20.18 -7.55 14.52
N ALA A 23 21.27 -8.31 14.48
CA ALA A 23 21.40 -9.55 15.24
C ALA A 23 21.67 -9.29 16.75
N SER A 24 22.17 -8.10 17.08
CA SER A 24 22.44 -7.63 18.44
C SER A 24 22.41 -6.10 18.50
N ALA A 25 22.43 -5.52 19.70
CA ALA A 25 22.43 -4.07 19.88
C ALA A 25 23.72 -3.47 19.28
N PRO A 26 23.62 -2.56 18.29
CA PRO A 26 24.79 -1.92 17.70
C PRO A 26 25.31 -0.80 18.61
N ALA A 27 26.62 -0.55 18.56
CA ALA A 27 27.22 0.59 19.26
C ALA A 27 26.77 1.94 18.68
N ASP A 28 26.51 1.99 17.37
CA ASP A 28 25.95 3.14 16.65
C ASP A 28 24.79 2.67 15.76
N PRO A 29 23.52 2.93 16.14
CA PRO A 29 22.34 2.56 15.35
C PRO A 29 22.04 3.56 14.22
N THR A 30 23.08 4.00 13.51
CA THR A 30 22.98 4.96 12.40
C THR A 30 23.35 4.31 11.08
N TYR A 31 22.46 4.43 10.09
CA TYR A 31 22.59 3.81 8.78
C TYR A 31 22.47 4.86 7.68
N ARG A 32 23.26 4.72 6.61
CA ARG A 32 23.30 5.68 5.51
C ARG A 32 23.08 4.98 4.18
N PHE A 33 22.17 5.53 3.39
CA PHE A 33 21.83 5.07 2.05
C PHE A 33 22.13 6.18 1.05
N SER A 34 22.78 5.85 -0.04
CA SER A 34 23.07 6.81 -1.11
C SER A 34 22.32 6.39 -2.37
N LEU A 35 21.44 7.25 -2.86
CA LEU A 35 20.70 7.10 -4.10
C LEU A 35 21.28 8.04 -5.16
N LYS A 36 21.32 7.59 -6.42
CA LYS A 36 21.71 8.44 -7.56
C LYS A 36 20.54 8.60 -8.51
N LEU A 37 19.79 9.69 -8.37
CA LEU A 37 18.55 9.96 -9.11
C LEU A 37 18.62 11.35 -9.76
N ALA A 38 18.63 11.40 -11.08
CA ALA A 38 18.56 12.65 -11.83
C ALA A 38 17.10 13.12 -11.98
N GLY A 39 16.87 14.43 -11.97
CA GLY A 39 15.53 14.99 -12.19
C GLY A 39 14.55 14.82 -11.01
N VAL A 40 15.05 14.42 -9.85
CA VAL A 40 14.27 14.21 -8.62
C VAL A 40 14.72 15.19 -7.54
N LYS A 41 13.78 15.68 -6.73
CA LYS A 41 14.02 16.44 -5.51
C LYS A 41 13.48 15.66 -4.32
N ALA A 42 14.33 15.34 -3.35
CA ALA A 42 13.93 14.75 -2.09
C ALA A 42 13.60 15.84 -1.07
N VAL A 43 12.41 15.77 -0.48
CA VAL A 43 11.87 16.74 0.47
C VAL A 43 11.54 16.00 1.76
N PRO A 44 12.24 16.26 2.87
CA PRO A 44 11.83 15.74 4.17
C PRO A 44 10.52 16.41 4.58
N GLN A 45 9.53 15.62 4.95
CA GLN A 45 8.25 16.10 5.45
C GLN A 45 8.32 16.22 6.98
N GLN A 46 7.98 17.40 7.45
CA GLN A 46 7.69 17.67 8.86
C GLN A 46 6.19 18.00 8.91
N PRO A 47 5.38 17.39 9.79
CA PRO A 47 5.75 16.68 11.02
C PRO A 47 5.72 15.14 10.93
N ASP A 48 5.30 14.54 9.81
CA ASP A 48 5.02 13.10 9.72
C ASP A 48 6.28 12.21 9.66
N GLY A 49 7.47 12.80 9.45
CA GLY A 49 8.75 12.09 9.43
C GLY A 49 9.04 11.33 8.14
N SER A 50 8.25 11.54 7.07
CA SER A 50 8.46 10.94 5.75
C SER A 50 9.48 11.73 4.90
N ILE A 51 9.98 11.13 3.82
CA ILE A 51 10.74 11.81 2.77
C ILE A 51 9.99 11.59 1.46
N VAL A 52 9.57 12.69 0.84
CA VAL A 52 8.84 12.68 -0.43
C VAL A 52 9.81 13.01 -1.57
N PHE A 53 9.76 12.23 -2.64
CA PHE A 53 10.59 12.45 -3.82
C PHE A 53 9.72 12.94 -4.95
N SER A 54 9.95 14.16 -5.41
CA SER A 54 9.15 14.82 -6.45
C SER A 54 9.99 15.12 -7.69
N PRO A 55 9.39 15.39 -8.86
CA PRO A 55 10.12 15.91 -10.00
C PRO A 55 10.86 17.20 -9.63
N GLN A 56 12.09 17.38 -10.11
CA GLN A 56 12.95 18.53 -9.78
C GLN A 56 12.32 19.89 -10.15
N GLY A 57 11.43 19.91 -11.14
CA GLY A 57 10.66 21.10 -11.52
C GLY A 57 9.54 21.48 -10.54
N GLY A 58 9.24 20.65 -9.54
CA GLY A 58 8.17 20.85 -8.55
C GLY A 58 6.74 20.78 -9.11
N VAL A 59 6.61 20.60 -10.43
CA VAL A 59 5.33 20.41 -11.11
C VAL A 59 5.11 18.92 -11.32
N GLY A 60 3.97 18.41 -10.85
CA GLY A 60 3.63 16.99 -10.86
C GLY A 60 3.55 16.40 -9.45
N ARG A 61 2.94 15.21 -9.35
CA ARG A 61 2.78 14.48 -8.09
C ARG A 61 4.12 13.86 -7.61
N PRO A 62 4.22 13.48 -6.33
CA PRO A 62 5.31 12.64 -5.83
C PRO A 62 5.56 11.43 -6.73
N LEU A 63 6.85 11.10 -6.94
CA LEU A 63 7.30 9.92 -7.66
C LEU A 63 7.37 8.70 -6.74
N PHE A 64 7.79 8.91 -5.50
CA PHE A 64 7.81 7.90 -4.43
C PHE A 64 7.91 8.58 -3.06
N THR A 65 7.46 7.87 -2.03
CA THR A 65 7.50 8.34 -0.65
C THR A 65 8.19 7.30 0.22
N MET A 66 9.18 7.74 0.99
CA MET A 66 9.68 7.01 2.14
C MET A 66 8.85 7.42 3.36
N PRO A 67 7.93 6.59 3.85
CA PRO A 67 7.14 6.85 5.03
C PRO A 67 8.05 6.90 6.26
N ARG A 68 7.49 7.36 7.37
CA ARG A 68 8.17 7.31 8.66
C ARG A 68 8.60 5.88 8.99
N LEU A 69 9.75 5.78 9.64
CA LEU A 69 10.35 4.50 9.98
C LEU A 69 9.91 4.04 11.37
N PHE A 70 9.98 2.73 11.59
CA PHE A 70 9.82 2.11 12.89
C PHE A 70 10.73 0.89 12.99
N MET A 71 10.87 0.34 14.19
CA MET A 71 11.59 -0.91 14.43
C MET A 71 10.77 -1.88 15.27
N THR A 72 10.94 -3.17 15.03
CA THR A 72 10.32 -4.28 15.78
C THR A 72 11.39 -5.22 16.31
N ASP A 73 11.17 -5.83 17.47
CA ASP A 73 12.03 -6.88 18.00
C ASP A 73 11.39 -8.27 17.76
N ALA A 74 12.07 -9.33 18.18
CA ALA A 74 11.58 -10.70 17.98
C ALA A 74 10.43 -11.10 18.92
N ARG A 75 10.18 -10.33 20.00
CA ARG A 75 9.23 -10.65 21.07
C ARG A 75 7.80 -10.44 20.58
N ASP A 76 6.98 -11.47 20.69
CA ASP A 76 5.54 -11.36 20.42
C ASP A 76 4.87 -10.38 21.40
N ASP A 77 4.01 -9.51 20.86
CA ASP A 77 3.22 -8.57 21.63
C ASP A 77 1.85 -8.42 20.96
N ALA A 78 0.83 -9.06 21.53
CA ALA A 78 -0.53 -9.04 21.00
C ALA A 78 -1.19 -7.65 21.09
N ALA A 79 -0.67 -6.74 21.92
CA ALA A 79 -1.14 -5.36 22.00
C ALA A 79 -0.48 -4.46 20.94
N SER A 80 0.57 -4.94 20.27
CA SER A 80 1.23 -4.23 19.19
C SER A 80 0.44 -4.34 17.88
N PRO A 81 0.29 -3.25 17.11
CA PRO A 81 -0.27 -3.31 15.76
C PRO A 81 0.56 -4.17 14.79
N TYR A 82 1.79 -4.53 15.16
CA TYR A 82 2.71 -5.34 14.35
C TYR A 82 2.85 -6.78 14.88
N GLY A 83 2.12 -7.16 15.94
CA GLY A 83 2.25 -8.47 16.60
C GLY A 83 3.59 -8.68 17.33
N LYS A 84 4.48 -7.69 17.31
CA LYS A 84 5.83 -7.68 17.88
C LYS A 84 6.06 -6.42 18.69
N ALA A 85 6.90 -6.47 19.73
CA ALA A 85 7.24 -5.24 20.44
C ALA A 85 7.95 -4.26 19.48
N PHE A 86 7.51 -3.00 19.48
CA PHE A 86 7.92 -2.03 18.48
C PHE A 86 8.31 -0.68 19.09
N SER A 87 8.99 0.14 18.31
CA SER A 87 9.28 1.55 18.59
C SER A 87 9.19 2.36 17.32
N ASP A 88 8.50 3.49 17.38
CA ASP A 88 8.40 4.49 16.32
C ASP A 88 9.52 5.54 16.40
N LYS A 89 10.44 5.41 17.35
CA LYS A 89 11.59 6.30 17.53
C LYS A 89 12.72 5.94 16.57
N VAL A 90 12.42 6.01 15.28
CA VAL A 90 13.38 5.89 14.20
C VAL A 90 13.26 7.13 13.33
N THR A 91 14.35 7.87 13.20
CA THR A 91 14.38 9.14 12.45
C THR A 91 15.08 8.95 11.12
N GLN A 92 14.65 9.71 10.12
CA GLN A 92 15.32 9.78 8.83
C GLN A 92 15.57 11.23 8.41
N THR A 93 16.72 11.47 7.80
CA THR A 93 17.12 12.78 7.27
C THR A 93 17.66 12.61 5.86
N VAL A 94 17.55 13.65 5.04
CA VAL A 94 18.03 13.63 3.67
C VAL A 94 18.95 14.81 3.40
N THR A 95 20.08 14.54 2.75
CA THR A 95 20.97 15.56 2.18
C THR A 95 21.13 15.29 0.70
N GLN A 96 20.80 16.27 -0.15
CA GLN A 96 20.85 16.11 -1.59
C GLN A 96 21.88 17.06 -2.23
N ARG A 97 22.71 16.52 -3.12
CA ARG A 97 23.70 17.23 -3.94
C ARG A 97 23.56 16.82 -5.40
N GLY A 98 22.78 17.59 -6.16
CA GLY A 98 22.44 17.26 -7.53
C GLY A 98 21.70 15.92 -7.61
N ALA A 99 22.21 14.99 -8.41
CA ALA A 99 21.65 13.65 -8.52
C ALA A 99 21.99 12.74 -7.33
N ASN A 100 22.91 13.12 -6.45
CA ASN A 100 23.29 12.30 -5.30
C ASN A 100 22.41 12.67 -4.10
N ILE A 101 21.71 11.68 -3.55
CA ILE A 101 20.81 11.83 -2.40
C ILE A 101 21.33 10.89 -1.31
N ASP A 102 21.77 11.44 -0.19
CA ASP A 102 22.23 10.71 0.97
C ASP A 102 21.14 10.75 2.05
N ILE A 103 20.57 9.60 2.39
CA ILE A 103 19.57 9.41 3.45
C ILE A 103 20.27 8.84 4.67
N THR A 104 20.02 9.41 5.84
CA THR A 104 20.54 8.91 7.12
C THR A 104 19.39 8.50 8.02
N VAL A 105 19.38 7.24 8.42
CA VAL A 105 18.44 6.62 9.36
C VAL A 105 19.10 6.49 10.73
N SER A 106 18.41 6.85 11.80
CA SER A 106 18.91 6.71 13.18
C SER A 106 17.82 6.13 14.08
N ALA A 107 18.10 4.97 14.66
CA ALA A 107 17.19 4.27 15.57
C ALA A 107 17.51 4.55 17.04
N ASP A 108 16.49 4.46 17.91
CA ASP A 108 16.63 4.73 19.35
C ASP A 108 17.56 3.72 20.05
N ALA A 109 18.78 4.16 20.33
CA ALA A 109 19.78 3.39 21.07
C ALA A 109 19.30 2.95 22.46
N GLY A 110 18.50 3.77 23.15
CA GLY A 110 18.00 3.44 24.48
C GLY A 110 17.01 2.28 24.45
N TRP A 111 16.15 2.25 23.43
CA TRP A 111 15.27 1.12 23.19
C TRP A 111 16.06 -0.13 22.82
N LEU A 112 17.02 -0.04 21.89
CA LEU A 112 17.86 -1.18 21.45
C LEU A 112 18.70 -1.81 22.57
N ASN A 113 19.11 -1.01 23.56
CA ASN A 113 19.92 -1.48 24.70
C ASN A 113 19.07 -1.85 25.94
N SER A 114 17.73 -1.84 25.84
CA SER A 114 16.88 -2.25 26.95
C SER A 114 17.02 -3.75 27.26
N ALA A 115 17.01 -4.11 28.54
CA ALA A 115 17.12 -5.49 29.00
C ALA A 115 15.98 -6.40 28.49
N ASP A 116 14.85 -5.81 28.10
CA ASP A 116 13.69 -6.55 27.59
C ASP A 116 13.76 -6.83 26.07
N ARG A 117 14.81 -6.37 25.38
CA ARG A 117 14.93 -6.52 23.91
C ARG A 117 15.26 -7.96 23.53
N GLN A 118 14.54 -8.46 22.53
CA GLN A 118 14.83 -9.74 21.90
C GLN A 118 15.24 -9.53 20.45
N PHE A 119 16.45 -9.95 20.10
CA PHE A 119 16.95 -9.88 18.73
C PHE A 119 16.50 -11.12 17.91
N PRO A 120 16.38 -11.03 16.58
CA PRO A 120 16.73 -9.88 15.75
C PRO A 120 15.76 -8.71 15.88
N VAL A 121 16.31 -7.49 15.82
CA VAL A 121 15.52 -6.27 15.62
C VAL A 121 15.50 -5.95 14.14
N VAL A 122 14.34 -5.60 13.60
CA VAL A 122 14.17 -5.20 12.21
C VAL A 122 13.76 -3.73 12.16
N ILE A 123 14.56 -2.90 11.51
CA ILE A 123 14.21 -1.52 11.13
C ILE A 123 13.68 -1.57 9.71
N ASP A 124 12.46 -1.10 9.49
CA ASP A 124 11.73 -1.25 8.22
C ASP A 124 11.57 0.09 7.48
N PRO A 125 12.51 0.45 6.58
CA PRO A 125 12.27 1.40 5.51
C PRO A 125 11.47 0.77 4.36
N THR A 126 10.15 0.95 4.39
CA THR A 126 9.27 0.64 3.26
C THR A 126 9.27 1.80 2.27
N ILE A 127 9.78 1.70 1.04
CA ILE A 127 9.55 2.76 0.02
C ILE A 127 8.24 2.45 -0.70
N ALA A 128 7.23 3.33 -0.64
CA ALA A 128 5.98 3.17 -1.39
C ALA A 128 6.01 3.95 -2.72
N ILE A 129 5.66 3.26 -3.80
CA ILE A 129 5.38 3.80 -5.13
C ILE A 129 3.85 3.85 -5.25
N GLU A 130 3.28 5.04 -5.29
CA GLU A 130 1.86 5.18 -5.56
C GLU A 130 1.62 5.05 -7.08
N PRO A 131 0.83 4.07 -7.57
CA PRO A 131 0.53 4.01 -8.99
C PRO A 131 -0.27 5.25 -9.42
N ALA A 132 0.07 5.75 -10.60
CA ALA A 132 -0.64 6.86 -11.23
C ALA A 132 -2.12 6.53 -11.47
N PRO A 133 -3.06 7.48 -11.27
CA PRO A 133 -4.41 7.36 -11.82
C PRO A 133 -4.44 7.09 -13.34
N GLU A 134 -3.41 7.47 -14.10
CA GLU A 134 -3.33 7.16 -15.55
C GLU A 134 -2.77 5.75 -15.86
N GLN A 135 -2.28 5.03 -14.84
CA GLN A 135 -1.75 3.66 -14.94
C GLN A 135 -2.68 2.61 -14.32
N ALA A 136 -3.65 3.05 -13.51
CA ALA A 136 -4.79 2.25 -13.13
C ALA A 136 -5.94 2.49 -14.12
N GLN A 137 -6.69 1.44 -14.42
CA GLN A 137 -7.95 1.55 -15.17
C GLN A 137 -9.08 1.15 -14.24
N ASP A 138 -10.11 1.98 -14.18
CA ASP A 138 -11.34 1.66 -13.48
C ASP A 138 -12.56 1.94 -14.34
N ALA A 139 -13.58 1.09 -14.23
CA ALA A 139 -14.82 1.32 -14.94
C ALA A 139 -15.99 0.72 -14.18
N MET A 140 -17.06 1.48 -14.06
CA MET A 140 -18.34 0.96 -13.61
C MET A 140 -19.11 0.34 -14.78
N VAL A 141 -19.81 -0.77 -14.54
CA VAL A 141 -20.76 -1.35 -15.47
C VAL A 141 -22.14 -1.43 -14.83
N ASP A 142 -23.15 -0.90 -15.52
CA ASP A 142 -24.53 -0.79 -15.02
C ASP A 142 -25.49 -1.61 -15.89
N SER A 143 -26.22 -2.55 -15.29
CA SER A 143 -27.22 -3.35 -16.00
C SER A 143 -28.42 -2.53 -16.49
N GLY A 144 -28.70 -1.38 -15.87
CA GLY A 144 -29.74 -0.45 -16.29
C GLY A 144 -29.37 0.34 -17.54
N ALA A 145 -28.09 0.37 -17.90
CA ALA A 145 -27.57 1.03 -19.11
C ALA A 145 -26.55 0.11 -19.81
N PRO A 146 -26.99 -1.05 -20.35
CA PRO A 146 -26.10 -2.18 -20.57
C PRO A 146 -25.06 -2.01 -21.71
N THR A 147 -25.29 -1.03 -22.59
CA THR A 147 -24.38 -0.67 -23.69
C THR A 147 -23.57 0.59 -23.39
N THR A 148 -23.82 1.26 -22.27
CA THR A 148 -23.17 2.52 -21.91
C THR A 148 -21.82 2.24 -21.25
N ASN A 149 -20.78 2.93 -21.71
CA ASN A 149 -19.50 2.96 -21.02
C ASN A 149 -19.57 3.98 -19.88
N CYS A 150 -19.15 3.56 -18.69
CA CYS A 150 -19.08 4.43 -17.51
C CYS A 150 -17.65 4.49 -16.95
N GLY A 151 -16.62 4.46 -17.80
CA GLY A 151 -15.22 4.62 -17.36
C GLY A 151 -14.95 6.00 -16.79
N GLY A 152 -15.51 7.06 -17.39
CA GLY A 152 -15.29 8.44 -16.95
C GLY A 152 -16.06 8.89 -15.70
N ILE A 153 -16.69 7.99 -14.94
CA ILE A 153 -17.39 8.37 -13.70
C ILE A 153 -16.44 8.24 -12.51
N THR A 154 -16.52 9.17 -11.56
CA THR A 154 -15.57 9.26 -10.45
C THR A 154 -15.85 8.31 -9.28
N GLY A 155 -16.82 7.40 -9.41
CA GLY A 155 -17.30 6.56 -8.32
C GLY A 155 -17.25 5.07 -8.63
N LEU A 156 -16.75 4.29 -7.69
CA LEU A 156 -16.80 2.83 -7.71
C LEU A 156 -18.11 2.35 -7.07
N TYR A 157 -19.04 1.86 -7.88
CA TYR A 157 -20.33 1.38 -7.41
C TYR A 157 -20.43 -0.15 -7.51
N ALA A 158 -20.79 -0.78 -6.40
CA ALA A 158 -21.09 -2.20 -6.34
C ALA A 158 -22.43 -2.43 -5.65
N GLY A 159 -23.19 -3.42 -6.14
CA GLY A 159 -24.45 -3.86 -5.52
C GLY A 159 -25.65 -3.75 -6.45
N THR A 160 -26.84 -3.70 -5.87
CA THR A 160 -28.10 -3.79 -6.60
C THR A 160 -29.13 -2.78 -6.11
N THR A 161 -29.93 -2.25 -7.04
CA THR A 161 -31.20 -1.57 -6.76
C THR A 161 -32.35 -2.48 -7.20
N ALA A 162 -33.60 -2.01 -7.07
CA ALA A 162 -34.76 -2.71 -7.59
C ALA A 162 -34.74 -2.94 -9.12
N SER A 163 -34.00 -2.11 -9.86
CA SER A 163 -34.01 -2.08 -11.33
C SER A 163 -32.65 -2.33 -11.98
N ALA A 164 -31.56 -2.28 -11.22
CA ALA A 164 -30.21 -2.35 -11.79
C ALA A 164 -29.20 -3.03 -10.87
N LYS A 165 -28.15 -3.57 -11.48
CA LYS A 165 -26.97 -4.11 -10.80
C LYS A 165 -25.76 -3.32 -11.27
N ARG A 166 -24.87 -2.98 -10.34
CA ARG A 166 -23.62 -2.26 -10.61
C ARG A 166 -22.44 -3.06 -10.13
N ARG A 167 -21.38 -3.02 -10.94
CA ARG A 167 -20.08 -3.62 -10.64
C ARG A 167 -19.00 -2.63 -11.04
N SER A 168 -17.92 -2.61 -10.28
CA SER A 168 -16.72 -1.88 -10.65
C SER A 168 -15.63 -2.86 -11.07
N LEU A 169 -15.00 -2.55 -12.18
CA LEU A 169 -13.80 -3.22 -12.67
C LEU A 169 -12.61 -2.36 -12.27
N LEU A 170 -11.57 -3.01 -11.74
CA LEU A 170 -10.32 -2.39 -11.36
C LEU A 170 -9.20 -3.15 -12.06
N LYS A 171 -8.27 -2.43 -12.67
CA LYS A 171 -7.11 -3.01 -13.34
C LYS A 171 -5.89 -2.19 -12.99
N PHE A 172 -4.88 -2.91 -12.54
CA PHE A 172 -3.60 -2.37 -12.12
C PHE A 172 -2.57 -2.78 -13.18
N ASP A 173 -1.73 -1.84 -13.60
CA ASP A 173 -0.54 -2.18 -14.37
C ASP A 173 0.46 -2.90 -13.44
N LEU A 174 0.74 -4.17 -13.76
CA LEU A 174 1.68 -5.01 -13.04
C LEU A 174 2.97 -5.24 -13.85
N SER A 175 3.20 -4.48 -14.93
CA SER A 175 4.39 -4.63 -15.78
C SER A 175 5.71 -4.36 -15.05
N SER A 176 5.66 -3.66 -13.90
CA SER A 176 6.78 -3.49 -12.99
C SER A 176 7.14 -4.76 -12.20
N VAL A 177 6.24 -5.74 -12.10
CA VAL A 177 6.47 -7.02 -11.42
C VAL A 177 7.04 -8.03 -12.41
N PRO A 178 8.31 -8.46 -12.26
CA PRO A 178 8.88 -9.47 -13.14
C PRO A 178 8.08 -10.79 -13.07
N PRO A 179 7.84 -11.47 -14.21
CA PRO A 179 7.21 -12.78 -14.22
C PRO A 179 7.96 -13.77 -13.32
N GLY A 180 7.22 -14.52 -12.50
CA GLY A 180 7.79 -15.52 -11.58
C GLY A 180 8.28 -14.96 -10.24
N THR A 181 8.05 -13.67 -9.95
CA THR A 181 8.32 -13.10 -8.63
C THR A 181 7.50 -13.84 -7.55
N PRO A 182 8.12 -14.42 -6.51
CA PRO A 182 7.37 -15.02 -5.41
C PRO A 182 6.66 -13.92 -4.61
N ILE A 183 5.36 -14.12 -4.34
CA ILE A 183 4.52 -13.16 -3.64
C ILE A 183 4.13 -13.76 -2.28
N ASP A 184 4.62 -13.15 -1.20
CA ASP A 184 4.28 -13.57 0.17
C ASP A 184 2.88 -13.07 0.59
N ALA A 185 2.49 -11.85 0.19
CA ALA A 185 1.17 -11.29 0.44
C ALA A 185 0.82 -10.18 -0.57
N ALA A 186 -0.47 -10.02 -0.89
CA ALA A 186 -1.02 -8.91 -1.65
C ALA A 186 -2.36 -8.47 -1.06
N GLN A 187 -2.58 -7.17 -0.93
CA GLN A 187 -3.79 -6.62 -0.33
C GLN A 187 -4.39 -5.52 -1.22
N LEU A 188 -5.67 -5.64 -1.54
CA LEU A 188 -6.45 -4.56 -2.14
C LEU A 188 -7.16 -3.79 -1.01
N LYS A 189 -6.91 -2.49 -0.91
CA LYS A 189 -7.57 -1.60 0.06
C LYS A 189 -8.48 -0.62 -0.69
N LEU A 190 -9.75 -0.57 -0.29
CA LEU A 190 -10.76 0.33 -0.86
C LEU A 190 -11.46 1.07 0.29
N TYR A 191 -11.82 2.32 0.04
CA TYR A 191 -12.56 3.13 1.00
C TYR A 191 -14.05 3.08 0.68
N PHE A 192 -14.87 2.84 1.71
CA PHE A 192 -16.31 2.97 1.61
C PHE A 192 -16.71 4.43 1.89
N ASP A 193 -17.36 5.06 0.92
CA ASP A 193 -17.84 6.45 1.03
C ASP A 193 -19.28 6.48 1.56
N GLN A 194 -20.24 6.04 0.73
CA GLN A 194 -21.67 6.14 1.07
C GLN A 194 -22.54 5.07 0.41
N SER A 195 -23.73 4.89 0.97
CA SER A 195 -24.79 4.06 0.40
C SER A 195 -25.73 4.88 -0.49
N PHE A 196 -26.13 4.31 -1.63
CA PHE A 196 -26.95 5.00 -2.62
C PHE A 196 -28.46 5.05 -2.30
N GLN A 197 -28.96 4.30 -1.31
CA GLN A 197 -30.37 4.28 -0.92
C GLN A 197 -30.54 4.07 0.61
N THR A 198 -31.38 3.13 1.04
CA THR A 198 -31.57 2.80 2.45
C THR A 198 -30.53 1.76 2.84
N ASN A 199 -29.71 2.05 3.85
CA ASN A 199 -28.82 1.08 4.53
C ASN A 199 -29.61 0.00 5.30
N ALA A 200 -30.76 -0.41 4.77
CA ALA A 200 -31.71 -1.30 5.41
C ALA A 200 -31.33 -2.78 5.24
N ASN A 201 -30.57 -3.11 4.19
CA ASN A 201 -30.21 -4.48 3.85
C ASN A 201 -28.69 -4.65 3.82
N ALA A 202 -28.22 -5.79 4.31
CA ALA A 202 -26.85 -6.22 4.10
C ALA A 202 -26.65 -6.56 2.61
N VAL A 203 -25.61 -6.00 1.99
CA VAL A 203 -25.21 -6.30 0.62
C VAL A 203 -23.91 -7.07 0.68
N GLN A 204 -23.91 -8.30 0.16
CA GLN A 204 -22.68 -9.05 0.02
C GLN A 204 -21.83 -8.43 -1.08
N LEU A 205 -20.60 -8.04 -0.71
CA LEU A 205 -19.59 -7.57 -1.65
C LEU A 205 -18.57 -8.68 -1.86
N GLU A 206 -18.19 -8.85 -3.12
CA GLU A 206 -17.19 -9.83 -3.53
C GLU A 206 -16.21 -9.15 -4.47
N VAL A 207 -14.92 -9.42 -4.28
CA VAL A 207 -13.88 -9.11 -5.24
C VAL A 207 -13.54 -10.38 -6.00
N ARG A 208 -13.57 -10.33 -7.33
CA ARG A 208 -13.27 -11.48 -8.20
C ARG A 208 -12.27 -11.07 -9.26
N GLN A 209 -11.40 -12.01 -9.66
CA GLN A 209 -10.50 -11.80 -10.78
C GLN A 209 -11.30 -11.62 -12.07
N ALA A 210 -10.97 -10.57 -12.85
CA ALA A 210 -11.43 -10.44 -14.22
C ALA A 210 -10.67 -11.43 -15.11
N ALA A 211 -11.33 -12.50 -15.58
CA ALA A 211 -10.67 -13.58 -16.32
C ALA A 211 -10.43 -13.26 -17.81
N LEU A 212 -10.96 -12.12 -18.29
CA LEU A 212 -10.79 -11.65 -19.66
C LEU A 212 -10.22 -10.21 -19.67
N PRO A 213 -9.44 -9.86 -20.71
CA PRO A 213 -8.95 -8.50 -20.85
C PRO A 213 -10.11 -7.53 -21.10
N TRP A 214 -9.91 -6.30 -20.65
CA TRP A 214 -10.83 -5.19 -20.87
C TRP A 214 -10.05 -3.87 -20.94
N THR A 215 -10.71 -2.87 -21.51
CA THR A 215 -10.22 -1.50 -21.65
C THR A 215 -11.27 -0.55 -21.11
N GLU A 216 -10.85 0.39 -20.27
CA GLU A 216 -11.72 1.36 -19.62
C GLU A 216 -12.61 2.15 -20.59
N SER A 217 -12.07 2.58 -21.74
CA SER A 217 -12.79 3.42 -22.70
C SER A 217 -13.89 2.69 -23.48
N THR A 218 -13.99 1.36 -23.38
CA THR A 218 -14.94 0.56 -24.19
C THR A 218 -15.79 -0.41 -23.39
N VAL A 219 -15.40 -0.74 -22.16
CA VAL A 219 -16.11 -1.73 -21.35
C VAL A 219 -17.51 -1.24 -20.96
N ASN A 220 -18.47 -2.15 -20.96
CA ASN A 220 -19.87 -1.92 -20.57
C ASN A 220 -20.45 -3.20 -19.98
N TRP A 221 -21.71 -3.18 -19.54
CA TRP A 221 -22.36 -4.34 -18.91
C TRP A 221 -22.34 -5.61 -19.77
N ASN A 222 -22.54 -5.44 -21.09
CA ASN A 222 -22.56 -6.55 -22.04
C ASN A 222 -21.16 -7.07 -22.41
N SER A 223 -20.09 -6.45 -21.88
CA SER A 223 -18.72 -6.88 -22.17
C SER A 223 -18.43 -8.25 -21.56
N PRO A 224 -17.75 -9.17 -22.29
CA PRO A 224 -17.52 -10.54 -21.85
C PRO A 224 -16.85 -10.66 -20.47
N VAL A 225 -15.97 -9.71 -20.12
CA VAL A 225 -15.30 -9.65 -18.82
C VAL A 225 -16.28 -9.63 -17.64
N ASN A 226 -17.49 -9.07 -17.82
CA ASN A 226 -18.51 -9.00 -16.77
C ASN A 226 -19.15 -10.39 -16.49
N GLY A 227 -19.11 -11.30 -17.46
CA GLY A 227 -19.60 -12.68 -17.31
C GLY A 227 -18.50 -13.69 -16.97
N ALA A 228 -17.25 -13.43 -17.37
CA ALA A 228 -16.10 -14.28 -17.13
C ALA A 228 -15.44 -13.97 -15.77
N LEU A 229 -16.12 -14.35 -14.69
CA LEU A 229 -15.63 -14.19 -13.33
C LEU A 229 -14.64 -15.30 -12.99
N GLY A 230 -13.41 -14.92 -12.65
CA GLY A 230 -12.37 -15.81 -12.17
C GLY A 230 -12.46 -16.06 -10.66
N THR A 231 -11.32 -16.39 -10.07
CA THR A 231 -11.17 -16.75 -8.66
C THR A 231 -11.71 -15.65 -7.73
N LEU A 232 -12.41 -16.06 -6.67
CA LEU A 232 -12.88 -15.18 -5.60
C LEU A 232 -11.68 -14.78 -4.72
N GLY A 233 -11.52 -13.48 -4.49
CA GLY A 233 -10.55 -12.95 -3.55
C GLY A 233 -11.00 -13.15 -2.10
N TYR A 234 -10.03 -13.31 -1.19
CA TYR A 234 -10.30 -13.24 0.24
C TYR A 234 -10.65 -11.80 0.62
N ASN A 235 -11.84 -11.58 1.18
CA ASN A 235 -12.31 -10.25 1.56
C ASN A 235 -12.23 -10.09 3.08
N MET A 236 -11.57 -9.03 3.54
CA MET A 236 -11.54 -8.64 4.95
C MET A 236 -11.97 -7.18 5.04
N ALA A 237 -13.10 -6.92 5.72
CA ALA A 237 -13.51 -5.56 6.04
C ALA A 237 -12.85 -5.15 7.35
N CYS A 238 -11.93 -4.18 7.28
CA CYS A 238 -11.42 -3.51 8.47
C CYS A 238 -12.33 -2.32 8.78
N VAL A 239 -12.93 -2.34 9.97
CA VAL A 239 -13.69 -1.19 10.47
C VAL A 239 -12.71 -0.34 11.27
N ASP A 240 -12.35 0.83 10.76
CA ASP A 240 -11.69 1.88 11.54
C ASP A 240 -12.76 2.60 12.35
N ASP A 241 -13.21 1.96 13.44
CA ASP A 241 -14.41 2.40 14.16
C ASP A 241 -14.09 3.29 15.34
N SER A 242 -14.56 4.54 15.25
CA SER A 242 -15.10 5.25 16.41
C SER A 242 -16.62 5.03 16.56
N TYR A 243 -17.27 4.13 15.79
CA TYR A 243 -18.74 3.96 15.77
C TYR A 243 -19.22 2.48 15.67
N THR A 244 -19.00 1.73 16.75
CA THR A 244 -19.22 0.28 16.98
C THR A 244 -20.64 -0.29 16.81
N SER A 245 -21.49 0.19 15.90
CA SER A 245 -22.90 -0.25 15.85
C SER A 245 -23.42 -0.83 14.54
N LYS A 246 -22.64 -0.95 13.46
CA LYS A 246 -23.20 -1.49 12.19
C LYS A 246 -22.22 -2.28 11.33
N THR A 247 -22.00 -3.55 11.68
CA THR A 247 -21.82 -4.62 10.67
C THR A 247 -21.90 -6.01 11.29
N SER A 248 -22.71 -6.89 10.72
CA SER A 248 -22.64 -8.34 10.93
C SER A 248 -22.05 -8.97 9.66
N MET A 249 -20.95 -9.72 9.77
CA MET A 249 -20.48 -10.59 8.69
C MET A 249 -20.63 -12.06 9.08
N VAL A 250 -20.97 -12.88 8.08
CA VAL A 250 -20.70 -14.32 8.05
C VAL A 250 -19.81 -14.53 6.83
N GLY A 251 -18.55 -14.93 7.05
CA GLY A 251 -17.63 -15.32 5.98
C GLY A 251 -17.91 -16.75 5.50
N ALA A 252 -17.63 -17.02 4.23
CA ALA A 252 -17.51 -18.37 3.68
C ALA A 252 -16.05 -18.82 3.72
#